data_AF-A0A7C8AEE7-F1
#
_entry.id   AF-A0A7C8AEE7-F1
#
_cell.length_a   1.000
_cell.length_b   1.000
_cell.length_c   1.000
_cell.angle_alpha   90.00
_cell.angle_beta   90.00
_cell.angle_gamma   90.00
#
_symmetry.space_group_name_H-M   'P 1'
#
loop_
_entity.id
_entity.type
_entity.pdbx_description
1 polymer ?
#
loop_
_entity_poly.entity_id
_entity_poly.type
_entity_poly.pdbx_seq_one_letter_code
_entity_poly.pdbx_strand_id
1 'polypeptide(L)'
;MKKVHSSEREIWISGANPVREALCAEKIAAGELVLSRTDSRGQEIEELAAKRGIPVTRSIRERITQLAGHTHHQGVVLRISEFSYTELETLLEKPLA
;
A
#
# COMPACT_ATOMS: atom_id res chain seq x y z
N MET A 1 -31.14 -6.98 -8.17
CA MET A 1 -29.92 -7.81 -8.31
C MET A 1 -28.71 -6.89 -8.30
N LYS A 2 -27.94 -6.84 -7.21
CA LYS A 2 -26.77 -5.95 -7.11
C LYS A 2 -25.65 -6.56 -7.96
N LYS A 3 -25.29 -5.93 -9.07
CA LYS A 3 -24.06 -6.26 -9.81
C LYS A 3 -22.87 -5.88 -8.94
N VAL A 4 -22.30 -6.85 -8.23
CA VAL A 4 -21.01 -6.71 -7.57
C VAL A 4 -19.95 -6.75 -8.68
N HIS A 5 -19.54 -5.58 -9.18
CA HIS A 5 -18.30 -5.48 -9.94
C HIS A 5 -17.14 -5.54 -8.93
N SER A 6 -16.81 -6.73 -8.43
CA SER A 6 -15.54 -6.94 -7.74
C SER A 6 -14.47 -7.23 -8.80
N SER A 7 -13.97 -6.17 -9.41
CA SER A 7 -12.55 -6.16 -9.76
C SER A 7 -11.88 -5.40 -8.62
N GLU A 8 -11.36 -6.09 -7.61
CA GLU A 8 -10.46 -5.49 -6.63
C GLU A 8 -9.23 -4.99 -7.40
N ARG A 9 -9.29 -3.74 -7.86
CA ARG A 9 -8.12 -3.13 -8.49
C ARG A 9 -7.06 -2.98 -7.42
N GLU A 10 -5.82 -3.21 -7.80
CA GLU A 10 -4.70 -3.07 -6.91
C GLU A 10 -3.87 -1.88 -7.35
N ILE A 11 -3.30 -1.18 -6.38
CA ILE A 11 -2.44 -0.03 -6.62
C ILE A 11 -1.14 -0.21 -5.85
N TRP A 12 -0.08 0.43 -6.33
CA TRP A 12 1.20 0.52 -5.64
C TRP A 12 1.31 1.86 -4.94
N ILE A 13 1.52 1.84 -3.63
CA ILE A 13 1.98 3.01 -2.89
C ILE A 13 3.50 2.91 -2.73
N SER A 14 4.19 4.05 -2.68
CA SER A 14 5.66 4.09 -2.68
C SER A 14 6.21 5.07 -1.64
N GLY A 15 7.45 4.84 -1.20
CA GLY A 15 8.13 5.64 -0.18
C GLY A 15 7.99 5.12 1.24
N ALA A 16 8.97 5.41 2.10
CA ALA A 16 9.08 4.80 3.42
C ALA A 16 7.90 5.15 4.34
N ASN A 17 7.55 6.43 4.47
CA ASN A 17 6.48 6.87 5.36
C ASN A 17 5.09 6.40 4.90
N PRO A 18 4.69 6.56 3.62
CA PRO A 18 3.40 6.05 3.15
C PRO A 18 3.26 4.54 3.34
N VAL A 19 4.31 3.77 3.04
CA VAL A 19 4.30 2.32 3.22
C VAL A 19 4.20 1.94 4.70
N ARG A 20 5.00 2.57 5.57
CA ARG A 20 4.93 2.36 7.02
C ARG A 20 3.52 2.63 7.55
N GLU A 21 2.91 3.73 7.13
CA GLU A 21 1.56 4.10 7.56
C GLU A 21 0.52 3.08 7.09
N ALA A 22 0.60 2.64 5.84
CA ALA A 22 -0.32 1.61 5.33
C ALA A 22 -0.18 0.27 6.06
N LEU A 23 1.05 -0.10 6.45
CA LEU A 23 1.30 -1.30 7.26
C LEU A 23 0.71 -1.19 8.67
N CYS A 24 0.72 0.01 9.26
CA CYS A 24 0.12 0.27 10.57
C CYS A 24 -1.41 0.39 10.53
N ALA A 25 -2.00 0.76 9.38
CA ALA A 25 -3.44 0.99 9.25
C ALA A 25 -4.23 -0.33 9.16
N GLU A 26 -5.13 -0.59 10.12
CA GLU A 26 -5.93 -1.82 10.19
C GLU A 26 -6.83 -2.04 8.96
N LYS A 27 -7.37 -0.96 8.38
CA LYS A 27 -8.37 -1.01 7.30
C LYS A 27 -7.78 -1.16 5.89
N ILE A 28 -6.45 -1.13 5.75
CA ILE A 28 -5.80 -1.29 4.46
C ILE A 28 -5.50 -2.77 4.23
N ALA A 29 -6.08 -3.35 3.17
CA ALA A 29 -5.72 -4.66 2.68
C ALA A 29 -4.43 -4.56 1.87
N ALA A 30 -3.33 -5.03 2.46
CA ALA A 30 -2.01 -5.04 1.86
C ALA A 30 -1.63 -6.44 1.35
N GLY A 31 -1.09 -6.51 0.15
CA GLY A 31 -0.82 -7.76 -0.57
C GLY A 31 0.65 -8.16 -0.63
N GLU A 32 1.55 -7.25 -0.98
CA GLU A 32 2.99 -7.55 -1.10
C GLU A 32 3.84 -6.30 -0.84
N LEU A 33 4.90 -6.45 -0.04
CA LEU A 33 5.94 -5.44 0.15
C LEU A 33 7.14 -5.77 -0.76
N VAL A 34 7.59 -4.81 -1.57
CA VAL A 34 8.85 -4.92 -2.32
C VAL A 34 9.81 -3.81 -1.89
N LEU A 35 11.02 -4.18 -1.48
CA LEU A 35 12.04 -3.23 -1.02
C LEU A 35 13.44 -3.52 -1.57
N SER A 36 14.22 -2.46 -1.75
CA SER A 36 15.66 -2.51 -2.09
C SER A 36 16.52 -1.90 -0.98
N ARG A 37 15.89 -1.38 0.08
CA ARG A 37 16.57 -0.74 1.20
C ARG A 37 17.20 -1.78 2.12
N THR A 38 18.39 -1.46 2.62
CA THR A 38 19.11 -2.28 3.60
C THR A 38 19.43 -1.53 4.89
N ASP A 39 19.02 -0.26 4.99
CA ASP A 39 19.20 0.57 6.17
C ASP A 39 18.14 0.27 7.24
N SER A 40 18.28 0.90 8.42
CA SER A 40 17.39 0.68 9.56
C SER A 40 15.91 0.93 9.23
N ARG A 41 15.60 1.92 8.37
CA ARG A 41 14.22 2.16 7.91
C ARG A 41 13.67 1.02 7.06
N GLY A 42 14.51 0.40 6.22
CA GLY A 42 14.12 -0.79 5.47
C GLY A 42 13.82 -1.97 6.39
N GLN A 43 14.65 -2.18 7.41
CA GLN A 43 14.47 -3.23 8.41
C GLN A 43 13.16 -3.04 9.21
N GLU A 44 12.89 -1.82 9.67
CA GLU A 44 11.64 -1.48 10.38
C GLU A 44 10.39 -1.82 9.53
N ILE A 45 10.40 -1.44 8.26
CA ILE A 45 9.27 -1.70 7.34
C ILE A 45 9.11 -3.21 7.05
N GLU A 46 10.21 -3.93 6.86
CA GLU A 46 10.23 -5.38 6.68
C GLU A 46 9.66 -6.10 7.92
N GLU A 47 10.03 -5.68 9.12
CA GLU A 47 9.48 -6.21 10.37
C GLU A 47 7.98 -5.93 10.52
N LEU A 48 7.52 -4.73 10.18
CA LEU A 48 6.10 -4.38 10.21
C LEU A 48 5.27 -5.24 9.25
N ALA A 49 5.77 -5.46 8.02
CA ALA A 49 5.12 -6.33 7.05
C ALA A 49 5.09 -7.79 7.52
N ALA A 50 6.22 -8.29 8.03
CA ALA A 50 6.33 -9.65 8.56
C ALA A 50 5.37 -9.89 9.74
N LYS A 51 5.27 -8.94 10.69
CA LYS A 51 4.32 -9.00 11.82
C LYS A 51 2.86 -9.10 11.36
N ARG A 52 2.54 -8.55 10.20
CA ARG A 52 1.20 -8.58 9.59
C ARG A 52 0.99 -9.75 8.63
N GLY A 53 1.99 -10.62 8.47
CA GLY A 53 1.93 -11.77 7.56
C GLY A 53 1.98 -11.39 6.08
N ILE A 54 2.43 -10.19 5.74
CA ILE A 54 2.52 -9.71 4.36
C ILE A 54 3.83 -10.24 3.74
N PRO A 55 3.79 -10.89 2.57
CA PRO A 55 4.98 -11.31 1.85
C PRO A 55 5.95 -10.16 1.58
N VAL A 56 7.24 -10.40 1.86
CA VAL A 56 8.31 -9.42 1.65
C VAL A 56 9.27 -9.91 0.58
N THR A 57 9.41 -9.12 -0.48
CA THR A 57 10.30 -9.39 -1.60
C THR A 57 11.43 -8.36 -1.64
N ARG A 58 12.68 -8.81 -1.52
CA ARG A 58 13.84 -7.95 -1.78
C ARG A 58 14.15 -7.91 -3.28
N SER A 59 14.34 -6.72 -3.83
CA SER A 59 14.55 -6.52 -5.27
C SER A 59 15.48 -5.35 -5.57
N ILE A 60 15.96 -5.28 -6.82
CA ILE A 60 16.73 -4.15 -7.34
C ILE A 60 15.86 -2.90 -7.51
N ARG A 61 16.51 -1.72 -7.49
CA ARG A 61 15.84 -0.41 -7.53
C ARG A 61 15.01 -0.22 -8.81
N GLU A 62 15.50 -0.73 -9.93
CA GLU A 62 14.90 -0.63 -11.27
C GLU A 62 13.52 -1.31 -11.29
N ARG A 63 13.40 -2.48 -10.66
CA ARG A 63 12.12 -3.18 -10.53
C ARG A 63 11.13 -2.35 -9.70
N ILE A 64 11.59 -1.72 -8.63
CA ILE A 64 10.73 -0.87 -7.80
C ILE A 64 10.28 0.37 -8.57
N THR A 65 11.15 0.97 -9.39
CA THR A 65 10.77 2.07 -10.29
C THR A 65 9.68 1.64 -11.27
N GLN A 66 9.78 0.43 -11.84
CA GLN A 66 8.74 -0.13 -12.73
C GLN A 66 7.39 -0.30 -12.01
N LEU A 67 7.41 -0.82 -10.79
CA LEU A 67 6.18 -1.01 -9.98
C LEU A 67 5.56 0.32 -9.55
N ALA A 68 6.38 1.29 -9.14
CA ALA A 68 5.91 2.60 -8.70
C ALA A 68 5.47 3.52 -9.85
N GLY A 69 5.98 3.30 -11.07
CA GLY A 69 5.77 4.19 -12.22
C GLY A 69 6.54 5.52 -12.14
N HIS A 70 7.43 5.70 -11.15
CA HIS A 70 8.25 6.90 -10.97
C HIS A 70 9.52 6.57 -10.17
N THR A 71 10.50 7.49 -10.13
CA THR A 71 11.83 7.28 -9.49
C THR A 71 11.92 7.70 -8.01
N HIS A 72 10.96 8.50 -7.53
CA HIS A 72 10.93 9.04 -6.15
C HIS A 72 10.42 8.06 -5.06
N HIS A 73 10.39 6.75 -5.34
CA HIS A 73 9.86 5.70 -4.44
C HIS A 73 10.76 5.36 -3.23
N GLN A 74 11.97 5.95 -3.13
CA GLN A 74 12.90 5.75 -2.00
C GLN A 74 13.28 4.28 -1.71
N GLY A 75 13.15 3.39 -2.69
CA GLY A 75 13.52 1.98 -2.57
C GLY A 75 12.47 1.09 -1.90
N VAL A 76 11.20 1.51 -1.81
CA VAL A 76 10.14 0.68 -1.23
C VAL A 76 8.79 0.94 -1.88
N VAL A 77 8.02 -0.12 -2.09
CA VAL A 77 6.62 -0.09 -2.56
C VAL A 77 5.79 -1.15 -1.83
N LEU A 78 4.50 -0.88 -1.66
CA LEU A 78 3.53 -1.80 -1.10
C LEU A 78 2.33 -1.90 -2.04
N ARG A 79 1.92 -3.11 -2.38
CA ARG A 79 0.68 -3.39 -3.13
C ARG A 79 -0.48 -3.38 -2.16
N ILE A 80 -1.50 -2.60 -2.45
CA ILE A 80 -2.72 -2.52 -1.66
C ILE A 80 -3.95 -2.60 -2.55
N SER A 81 -5.09 -2.97 -1.97
CA SER A 81 -6.39 -2.79 -2.62
C SER A 81 -6.64 -1.31 -2.92
N GLU A 82 -7.24 -1.01 -4.07
CA GLU A 82 -7.66 0.34 -4.44
C GLU A 82 -8.63 0.92 -3.40
N PHE A 83 -8.50 2.24 -3.17
CA PHE A 83 -9.37 2.95 -2.25
C PHE A 83 -10.79 3.02 -2.83
N SER A 84 -11.76 2.51 -2.06
CA SER A 84 -13.17 2.70 -2.38
C SER A 84 -13.58 4.13 -2.01
N TYR A 85 -13.59 5.01 -3.00
CA TYR A 85 -14.14 6.35 -2.85
C TYR A 85 -15.65 6.26 -2.61
N THR A 86 -16.14 7.08 -1.69
CA THR A 86 -17.57 7.29 -1.48
C THR A 86 -17.99 8.54 -2.22
N GLU A 87 -19.17 8.52 -2.85
CA GLU A 87 -19.75 9.68 -3.52
C GLU A 87 -20.00 10.82 -2.53
N LEU A 88 -19.87 12.06 -3.01
CA LEU A 88 -19.99 13.25 -2.17
C LEU A 88 -21.35 13.32 -1.47
N GLU A 89 -22.43 12.99 -2.19
CA GLU A 89 -23.80 12.99 -1.68
C GLU A 89 -23.94 12.03 -0.50
N THR A 90 -23.35 10.83 -0.59
CA THR A 90 -23.37 9.83 0.49
C THR A 90 -22.59 10.32 1.73
N LEU A 91 -21.53 11.11 1.54
CA LEU A 91 -20.80 11.71 2.65
C LEU A 91 -21.63 12.77 3.38
N LEU A 92 -22.38 13.59 2.63
CA LEU A 92 -23.22 14.68 3.17
C LEU A 92 -24.48 14.19 3.90
N GLU A 93 -24.97 12.99 3.59
CA GLU A 93 -26.11 12.36 4.28
C GLU A 93 -25.79 11.91 5.71
N LYS A 94 -24.51 11.76 6.06
CA LYS A 94 -24.09 11.42 7.43
C LYS A 94 -23.91 12.72 8.22
N PRO A 95 -24.61 12.91 9.36
CA PRO A 95 -24.28 14.01 10.24
C PRO A 95 -22.82 13.83 10.70
N LEU A 96 -22.04 14.91 10.64
CA LEU A 96 -20.80 15.03 11.40
C LEU A 96 -21.21 14.95 12.88
N ALA A 97 -21.10 13.76 13.48
CA ALA A 97 -21.26 13.57 14.92
C ALA A 97 -20.06 14.15 15.66
#